data_AF-A0AAU5X154-F1
#
_entry.id   AF-A0AAU5X154-F1
#
_cell.length_a   1.000
_cell.length_b   1.000
_cell.length_c   1.000
_cell.angle_alpha   90.00
_cell.angle_beta   90.00
_cell.angle_gamma   90.00
#
_symmetry.space_group_name_H-M   'P 1'
#
loop_
_entity.id
_entity.type
_entity.pdbx_description
1 polymer ?
#
loop_
_entity_poly.entity_id
_entity_poly.type
_entity_poly.pdbx_seq_one_letter_code
_entity_poly.pdbx_strand_id
1 'polypeptide(L)'
;MSPTQLLDLSADTPARLTLLWRIDADHVLSIGSDSHTNDGRIRYAYQLSRKGCAIFEGRDFCSGGNATPTVEALAHAARCLLGFLTLRPGDVEEDYFAEYTPQQLSWRDAFAEELSIYAQDRCCGYCGADHDSPTRLHC
;
A
#
# COMPACT_ATOMS: atom_id res chain seq x y z
N MET A 1 -9.90 -23.22 33.93
CA MET A 1 -10.76 -22.02 33.78
C MET A 1 -10.65 -21.60 32.33
N SER A 2 -11.70 -21.84 31.55
CA SER A 2 -11.71 -21.60 30.10
C SER A 2 -12.02 -20.13 29.81
N PRO A 3 -11.39 -19.52 28.79
CA PRO A 3 -11.70 -18.16 28.40
C PRO A 3 -13.02 -18.10 27.62
N THR A 4 -13.91 -17.23 28.07
CA THR A 4 -15.21 -16.91 27.47
C THR A 4 -15.00 -16.20 26.13
N GLN A 5 -15.55 -16.75 25.06
CA GLN A 5 -15.66 -16.04 23.78
C GLN A 5 -16.88 -15.13 23.79
N LEU A 6 -16.68 -13.85 23.46
CA LEU A 6 -17.74 -12.93 23.10
C LEU A 6 -17.73 -12.81 21.58
N LEU A 7 -18.69 -13.46 20.92
CA LEU A 7 -18.91 -13.33 19.48
C LEU A 7 -19.69 -12.03 19.22
N ASP A 8 -19.02 -11.03 18.65
CA ASP A 8 -19.71 -9.94 17.94
C ASP A 8 -19.97 -10.41 16.51
N LEU A 9 -21.18 -10.91 16.27
CA LEU A 9 -21.71 -11.20 14.95
C LEU A 9 -22.31 -9.91 14.38
N SER A 10 -21.44 -9.00 13.92
CA SER A 10 -21.84 -7.86 13.11
C SER A 10 -21.31 -8.00 11.68
N ALA A 11 -22.25 -8.34 10.78
CA ALA A 11 -22.22 -8.20 9.32
C ALA A 11 -21.02 -8.79 8.56
N ASP A 12 -21.23 -9.98 7.98
CA ASP A 12 -20.96 -10.38 6.58
C ASP A 12 -19.94 -9.54 5.79
N THR A 13 -18.75 -9.33 6.36
CA THR A 13 -17.64 -8.66 5.71
C THR A 13 -16.68 -9.77 5.32
N PRO A 14 -16.54 -10.12 4.03
CA PRO A 14 -15.55 -11.10 3.63
C PRO A 14 -14.20 -10.63 4.16
N ALA A 15 -13.43 -11.53 4.77
CA ALA A 15 -12.11 -11.23 5.30
C ALA A 15 -11.30 -10.44 4.26
N ARG A 16 -11.05 -9.16 4.54
CA ARG A 16 -10.38 -8.26 3.61
C ARG A 16 -8.89 -8.53 3.69
N LEU A 17 -8.31 -9.01 2.61
CA LEU A 17 -6.87 -9.20 2.52
C LEU A 17 -6.19 -7.84 2.65
N THR A 18 -5.32 -7.72 3.64
CA THR A 18 -4.47 -6.56 3.87
C THR A 18 -3.03 -6.99 3.85
N LEU A 19 -2.22 -6.29 3.07
CA LEU A 19 -0.79 -6.47 2.97
C LEU A 19 -0.12 -5.34 3.73
N LEU A 20 0.86 -5.71 4.54
CA LEU A 20 1.72 -4.78 5.28
C LEU A 20 3.16 -4.97 4.77
N TRP A 21 3.64 -4.00 4.01
CA TRP A 21 4.99 -4.00 3.45
C TRP A 21 5.89 -3.05 4.24
N ARG A 22 6.86 -3.61 4.95
CA ARG A 22 7.98 -2.85 5.51
C ARG A 22 9.01 -2.65 4.39
N ILE A 23 9.09 -1.44 3.87
CA ILE A 23 9.94 -1.12 2.71
C ILE A 23 11.39 -0.98 3.16
N ASP A 24 11.59 -0.30 4.29
CA ASP A 24 12.87 -0.17 4.98
C ASP A 24 12.65 -0.18 6.52
N ALA A 25 13.64 0.29 7.29
CA ALA A 25 13.57 0.35 8.75
C ALA A 25 12.48 1.30 9.27
N ASP A 26 12.18 2.37 8.54
CA ASP A 26 11.30 3.47 8.95
C ASP A 26 9.96 3.47 8.21
N HIS A 27 9.90 2.99 6.96
CA HIS A 27 8.76 3.10 6.06
C HIS A 27 7.92 1.83 5.99
N VAL A 28 6.61 1.99 6.16
CA VAL A 28 5.64 0.90 6.08
C VAL A 28 4.48 1.33 5.20
N LEU A 29 4.21 0.56 4.15
CA LEU A 29 3.04 0.66 3.29
C LEU A 29 2.02 -0.41 3.66
N SER A 30 0.83 -0.01 4.08
CA SER A 30 -0.33 -0.90 4.17
C SER A 30 -1.24 -0.70 2.97
N ILE A 31 -1.76 -1.80 2.42
CA ILE A 31 -2.76 -1.76 1.36
C ILE A 31 -3.72 -2.95 1.53
N GLY A 32 -5.02 -2.71 1.38
CA GLY A 32 -6.03 -3.76 1.49
C GLY A 32 -7.20 -3.54 0.54
N SER A 33 -7.86 -4.61 0.14
CA SER A 33 -9.07 -4.54 -0.68
C SER A 33 -10.22 -3.93 0.14
N ASP A 34 -10.71 -2.76 -0.25
CA ASP A 34 -11.78 -2.04 0.44
C ASP A 34 -13.15 -2.34 -0.19
N SER A 35 -13.28 -2.23 -1.51
CA SER A 35 -14.55 -2.44 -2.20
C SER A 35 -14.35 -2.82 -3.66
N HIS A 36 -15.44 -3.11 -4.37
CA HIS A 36 -15.43 -3.16 -5.83
C HIS A 36 -16.13 -1.93 -6.39
N THR A 37 -15.60 -1.43 -7.49
CA THR A 37 -16.23 -0.41 -8.33
C THR A 37 -17.29 -1.04 -9.22
N ASN A 38 -18.21 -0.24 -9.75
CA ASN A 38 -19.31 -0.74 -10.60
C ASN A 38 -18.82 -1.40 -11.90
N ASP A 39 -17.60 -1.07 -12.35
CA ASP A 39 -16.94 -1.66 -13.51
C ASP A 39 -16.03 -2.86 -13.16
N GLY A 40 -16.15 -3.39 -11.94
CA GLY A 40 -15.50 -4.64 -11.53
C GLY A 40 -14.02 -4.50 -11.14
N ARG A 41 -13.51 -3.28 -10.90
CA ARG A 41 -12.17 -3.07 -10.32
C ARG A 41 -12.22 -3.17 -8.81
N ILE A 42 -11.16 -3.67 -8.20
CA ILE A 42 -10.94 -3.62 -6.76
C ILE A 42 -10.47 -2.22 -6.41
N ARG A 43 -11.17 -1.56 -5.49
CA ARG A 43 -10.73 -0.34 -4.83
C ARG A 43 -9.91 -0.71 -3.61
N TYR A 44 -8.71 -0.16 -3.49
CA TYR A 44 -7.81 -0.39 -2.38
C TYR A 44 -7.84 0.78 -1.40
N ALA A 45 -7.85 0.47 -0.11
CA ALA A 45 -7.49 1.43 0.92
C ALA A 45 -6.00 1.26 1.22
N TYR A 46 -5.26 2.35 1.37
CA TYR A 46 -3.83 2.31 1.63
C TYR A 46 -3.38 3.38 2.61
N GLN A 47 -2.22 3.14 3.22
CA GLN A 47 -1.51 4.11 4.03
C GLN A 47 0.00 3.90 3.92
N LEU A 48 0.74 4.95 3.55
CA LEU A 48 2.19 4.99 3.67
C LEU A 48 2.54 5.74 4.95
N SER A 49 3.30 5.11 5.83
CA SER A 49 3.74 5.68 7.10
C SER A 49 5.24 5.63 7.25
N ARG A 50 5.78 6.59 8.00
CA ARG A 50 7.20 6.64 8.38
C ARG A 50 7.31 6.81 9.88
N LYS A 51 8.07 5.94 10.55
CA LYS A 51 8.26 5.95 12.03
C LYS A 51 6.92 5.98 12.79
N GLY A 52 5.90 5.31 12.25
CA GLY A 52 4.54 5.26 12.81
C GLY A 52 3.64 6.47 12.50
N CYS A 53 4.14 7.50 11.81
CA CYS A 53 3.34 8.64 11.36
C CYS A 53 2.86 8.44 9.92
N ALA A 54 1.54 8.57 9.67
CA ALA A 54 1.00 8.54 8.32
C ALA A 54 1.52 9.73 7.49
N ILE A 55 1.98 9.45 6.27
CA ILE A 55 2.42 10.43 5.27
C ILE A 55 1.36 10.55 4.17
N PHE A 56 0.90 9.40 3.66
CA PHE A 56 -0.20 9.31 2.70
C PHE A 56 -1.23 8.32 3.20
N GLU A 57 -2.49 8.61 2.94
CA GLU A 57 -3.62 7.71 3.12
C GLU A 57 -4.65 7.97 2.03
N GLY A 58 -5.32 6.93 1.56
CA GLY A 58 -6.26 7.08 0.45
C GLY A 58 -7.10 5.84 0.18
N ARG A 59 -8.14 6.07 -0.65
CA ARG A 59 -9.06 5.03 -1.15
C ARG A 59 -9.37 5.22 -2.65
N ASP A 60 -8.47 5.90 -3.34
CA ASP A 60 -8.56 6.32 -4.74
C ASP A 60 -7.79 5.39 -5.68
N PHE A 61 -6.96 4.51 -5.14
CA PHE A 61 -6.20 3.53 -5.91
C PHE A 61 -7.06 2.31 -6.27
N CYS A 62 -7.09 1.95 -7.56
CA CYS A 62 -7.89 0.83 -8.07
C CYS A 62 -7.04 -0.14 -8.88
N SER A 63 -7.46 -1.40 -8.93
CA SER A 63 -6.89 -2.41 -9.82
C SER A 63 -7.19 -2.12 -11.30
N GLY A 64 -6.56 -2.87 -12.20
CA GLY A 64 -7.07 -3.04 -13.56
C GLY A 64 -8.47 -3.68 -13.57
N GLY A 65 -9.14 -3.62 -14.72
CA GLY A 65 -10.47 -4.22 -14.91
C GLY A 65 -10.46 -5.74 -14.69
N ASN A 66 -11.56 -6.28 -14.14
CA ASN A 66 -11.75 -7.72 -13.88
C ASN A 66 -10.68 -8.35 -12.98
N ALA A 67 -10.07 -7.59 -12.06
CA ALA A 67 -9.09 -8.13 -11.14
C ALA A 67 -9.74 -9.05 -10.11
N THR A 68 -9.06 -10.15 -9.78
CA THR A 68 -9.43 -11.02 -8.66
C THR A 68 -8.61 -10.65 -7.44
N PRO A 69 -9.19 -10.56 -6.23
CA PRO A 69 -8.46 -10.21 -5.02
C PRO A 69 -7.61 -11.40 -4.55
N THR A 70 -6.42 -11.56 -5.16
CA THR A 70 -5.40 -12.51 -4.73
C THR A 70 -4.26 -11.82 -3.98
N VAL A 71 -3.42 -12.59 -3.30
CA VAL A 71 -2.24 -12.06 -2.61
C VAL A 71 -1.26 -11.45 -3.60
N GLU A 72 -1.07 -12.08 -4.76
CA GLU A 72 -0.19 -11.60 -5.83
C GLU A 72 -0.72 -10.29 -6.43
N ALA A 73 -2.04 -10.19 -6.64
CA ALA A 73 -2.68 -8.96 -7.09
C ALA A 73 -2.47 -7.81 -6.09
N LEU A 74 -2.55 -8.10 -4.79
CA LEU A 74 -2.33 -7.12 -3.74
C LEU A 74 -0.85 -6.70 -3.62
N ALA A 75 0.09 -7.64 -3.79
CA ALA A 75 1.52 -7.35 -3.84
C ALA A 75 1.89 -6.50 -5.07
N HIS A 76 1.31 -6.81 -6.22
CA HIS A 76 1.46 -5.99 -7.43
C HIS A 76 0.88 -4.59 -7.22
N ALA A 77 -0.33 -4.48 -6.65
CA ALA A 77 -0.95 -3.20 -6.32
C ALA A 77 -0.08 -2.36 -5.37
N ALA A 78 0.54 -2.98 -4.36
CA ALA A 78 1.45 -2.31 -3.43
C ALA A 78 2.66 -1.69 -4.15
N ARG A 79 3.26 -2.40 -5.13
CA ARG A 79 4.39 -1.89 -5.93
C ARG A 79 3.98 -0.74 -6.85
N CYS A 80 2.87 -0.89 -7.57
CA CYS A 80 2.32 0.19 -8.40
C CYS A 80 2.03 1.44 -7.56
N LEU A 81 1.43 1.26 -6.39
CA LEU A 81 1.13 2.35 -5.47
C LEU A 81 2.42 3.01 -4.95
N LEU A 82 3.44 2.22 -4.59
CA LEU A 82 4.72 2.79 -4.16
C LEU A 82 5.37 3.61 -5.30
N GLY A 83 5.35 3.11 -6.53
CA GLY A 83 5.83 3.85 -7.70
C GLY A 83 5.07 5.17 -7.91
N PHE A 84 3.76 5.16 -7.72
CA PHE A 84 2.93 6.37 -7.79
C PHE A 84 3.23 7.38 -6.67
N LEU A 85 3.38 6.91 -5.43
CA LEU A 85 3.67 7.78 -4.27
C LEU A 85 5.10 8.34 -4.30
N THR A 86 5.99 7.75 -5.10
CA THR A 86 7.41 8.16 -5.22
C THR A 86 7.69 9.03 -6.44
N LEU A 87 6.65 9.51 -7.14
CA LEU A 87 6.81 10.48 -8.23
C LEU A 87 7.44 11.79 -7.75
N ARG A 88 8.27 12.39 -8.59
CA ARG A 88 9.03 13.62 -8.32
C ARG A 88 8.74 14.70 -9.36
N PRO A 89 9.09 15.97 -9.08
CA PRO A 89 9.06 17.02 -10.09
C PRO A 89 9.84 16.59 -11.34
N GLY A 90 9.19 16.64 -12.50
CA GLY A 90 9.74 16.18 -13.78
C GLY A 90 9.26 14.78 -14.22
N ASP A 91 8.75 13.95 -13.31
CA ASP A 91 8.07 12.69 -13.68
C ASP A 91 6.63 12.93 -14.16
N VAL A 92 6.03 14.01 -13.63
CA VAL A 92 4.67 14.47 -13.89
C VAL A 92 4.65 16.01 -13.94
N GLU A 93 3.54 16.56 -14.42
CA GLU A 93 3.28 18.00 -14.42
C GLU A 93 3.27 18.57 -13.00
N GLU A 94 3.59 19.87 -12.86
CA GLU A 94 3.77 20.53 -11.56
C GLU A 94 2.49 20.55 -10.71
N ASP A 95 1.32 20.66 -11.36
CA ASP A 95 0.01 20.72 -10.72
C ASP A 95 -0.37 19.43 -9.97
N TYR A 96 0.27 18.31 -10.31
CA TYR A 96 0.12 17.05 -9.60
C TYR A 96 0.41 17.18 -8.10
N PHE A 97 1.37 18.02 -7.72
CA PHE A 97 1.76 18.21 -6.32
C PHE A 97 1.03 19.37 -5.63
N ALA A 98 0.08 20.04 -6.31
CA ALA A 98 -0.58 21.23 -5.78
C ALA A 98 -1.35 20.98 -4.47
N GLU A 99 -1.86 19.75 -4.27
CA GLU A 99 -2.60 19.36 -3.08
C GLU A 99 -1.73 18.70 -2.00
N TYR A 100 -0.42 18.54 -2.22
CA TYR A 100 0.45 17.92 -1.23
C TYR A 100 0.61 18.83 0.00
N THR A 101 0.47 18.23 1.17
CA THR A 101 0.78 18.89 2.43
C THR A 101 2.30 19.16 2.56
N PRO A 102 2.73 20.12 3.40
CA PRO A 102 4.15 20.34 3.65
C PRO A 102 4.90 19.08 4.13
N GLN A 103 4.22 18.20 4.87
CA GLN A 103 4.78 16.92 5.31
C GLN A 103 5.03 15.96 4.14
N GLN A 104 4.09 15.88 3.20
CA GLN A 104 4.22 15.04 2.00
C GLN A 104 5.31 15.57 1.06
N LEU A 105 5.39 16.90 0.88
CA LEU A 105 6.47 17.53 0.11
C LEU A 105 7.84 17.26 0.74
N SER A 106 7.98 17.49 2.05
CA SER A 106 9.24 17.22 2.76
C SER A 106 9.61 15.74 2.73
N TRP A 107 8.64 14.84 2.78
CA TRP A 107 8.90 13.40 2.64
C TRP A 107 9.37 13.06 1.21
N ARG A 108 8.69 13.60 0.19
CA ARG A 108 9.02 13.35 -1.22
C ARG A 108 10.46 13.76 -1.52
N ASP A 109 10.82 14.98 -1.14
CA ASP A 109 12.13 15.55 -1.43
C ASP A 109 13.27 14.81 -0.71
N ALA A 110 12.98 14.15 0.40
CA ALA A 110 13.96 13.42 1.20
C ALA A 110 14.07 11.93 0.86
N PHE A 111 12.99 11.29 0.41
CA PHE A 111 12.91 9.82 0.39
C PHE A 111 12.35 9.22 -0.91
N ALA A 112 11.59 9.97 -1.72
CA ALA A 112 10.88 9.39 -2.86
C ALA A 112 11.83 8.72 -3.88
N GLU A 113 12.96 9.33 -4.16
CA GLU A 113 13.96 8.79 -5.09
C GLU A 113 14.46 7.41 -4.65
N GLU A 114 14.91 7.28 -3.40
CA GLU A 114 15.43 6.03 -2.86
C GLU A 114 14.32 4.96 -2.83
N LEU A 115 13.11 5.32 -2.39
CA LEU A 115 12.02 4.35 -2.30
C LEU A 115 11.51 3.89 -3.67
N SER A 116 11.68 4.69 -4.72
CA SER A 116 11.23 4.34 -6.08
C SER A 116 11.92 3.08 -6.63
N ILE A 117 13.12 2.76 -6.14
CA ILE A 117 13.89 1.57 -6.55
C ILE A 117 13.14 0.29 -6.16
N TYR A 118 12.55 0.24 -4.96
CA TYR A 118 11.80 -0.91 -4.47
C TYR A 118 10.48 -1.13 -5.21
N ALA A 119 9.96 -0.11 -5.90
CA ALA A 119 8.77 -0.26 -6.74
C ALA A 119 9.10 -0.92 -8.09
N GLN A 120 10.33 -0.74 -8.59
CA GLN A 120 10.77 -1.18 -9.92
C GLN A 120 11.49 -2.52 -9.86
N ASP A 121 12.43 -2.67 -8.94
CA ASP A 121 13.08 -3.94 -8.70
C ASP A 121 12.06 -4.85 -8.02
N ARG A 122 11.94 -6.09 -8.50
CA ARG A 122 11.22 -7.17 -7.77
C ARG A 122 11.90 -7.53 -6.44
N CYS A 123 12.74 -6.65 -5.92
CA CYS A 123 13.45 -6.75 -4.66
C CYS A 123 12.47 -6.80 -3.49
N CYS A 124 12.62 -7.84 -2.68
CA CYS A 124 12.01 -7.95 -1.38
C CYS A 124 12.53 -6.83 -0.46
N GLY A 125 11.65 -5.96 0.05
CA GLY A 125 12.01 -4.87 0.97
C GLY A 125 12.57 -5.33 2.33
N TYR A 126 12.58 -6.63 2.63
CA TYR A 126 13.20 -7.16 3.84
C TYR A 126 14.67 -7.54 3.67
N CYS A 127 15.09 -7.99 2.49
CA CYS A 127 16.42 -8.59 2.28
C CYS A 127 17.13 -8.12 1.00
N GLY A 128 16.50 -7.29 0.16
CA GLY A 128 17.08 -6.77 -1.07
C GLY A 128 17.33 -7.81 -2.16
N ALA A 129 16.78 -9.02 -2.03
CA ALA A 129 16.90 -10.09 -3.03
C ALA A 129 15.69 -10.10 -3.99
N ASP A 130 15.89 -10.58 -5.22
CA ASP A 130 14.85 -10.73 -6.25
C ASP A 130 13.92 -11.90 -5.91
N HIS A 131 12.98 -11.64 -5.00
CA HIS A 131 11.87 -12.52 -4.69
C HIS A 131 10.69 -11.72 -4.15
N ASP A 132 9.48 -12.26 -4.25
CA ASP A 132 8.32 -11.66 -3.59
C ASP A 132 8.55 -11.63 -2.06
N SER A 133 8.33 -10.45 -1.45
CA SER A 133 8.44 -10.27 0.00
C SER A 133 7.58 -11.30 0.72
N PRO A 134 8.06 -11.94 1.81
CA PRO A 134 7.29 -12.97 2.49
C PRO A 134 6.03 -12.37 3.12
N THR A 135 4.90 -12.46 2.42
CA THR A 135 3.55 -12.24 2.95
C THR A 135 3.19 -13.44 3.81
N ARG A 136 3.65 -13.46 5.06
CA ARG A 136 3.03 -14.27 6.11
C ARG A 136 2.79 -13.42 7.35
N LEU A 137 1.72 -12.64 7.31
CA LEU A 137 0.93 -12.35 8.50
C LEU A 137 -0.31 -13.23 8.41
N HIS A 138 -0.21 -14.46 8.93
CA HIS A 138 -1.40 -15.11 9.47
C HIS A 138 -1.67 -14.38 10.79
N CYS A 139 -2.77 -13.64 10.84
CA CYS A 139 -3.42 -13.28 12.09
C CYS A 139 -4.08 -14.52 12.70
#